data_AF-A0AAW0FJ62-F1
#
_entry.id   AF-A0AAW0FJ62-F1
#
_cell.length_a   1.000
_cell.length_b   1.000
_cell.length_c   1.000
_cell.angle_alpha   90.00
_cell.angle_beta   90.00
_cell.angle_gamma   90.00
#
_symmetry.space_group_name_H-M   'P 1'
#
loop_
_entity.id
_entity.type
_entity.pdbx_description
1 polymer ?
#
loop_
_entity_poly.entity_id
_entity_poly.type
_entity_poly.pdbx_seq_one_letter_code
_entity_poly.pdbx_strand_id
1 'polypeptide(L)'
;MLGLRDEIQRGSSLAPRAHLEGINLPANFKLPPIHAVHEDAAQLPKWRQNGPPQMRTVFVKEGKTTVLNPDGALAEPIAWNTNMPNLFRFAYFTKVEDVPFELLEAVIFALAMFARVLTESEESQLRAMGHILPHQKAEDALYFMTTNTRVKLAMHLLNPRIDHIARLKSLKDKDDPYKTNPGLFAMYCDALVFSNRFDAETRKELDRTLHAARTGPLGNKSNMAFVIVKLRCHLALILQQMHVDEAEQKEHVEYCSKYLRKNPKVVSEGTLLQVLFRQNQPTHPVLSALGGVRWLEGVITREGLTARMEERTTKACRHCGIREPEKTLFRCSGCKHIFYCSRECQKANWRLHKEPCKETAEAKAKAEKLKAEDPKAAQKALDWIKYRESTTPTNGSFLAHALGVHKDPSRGRTHIILRELEYRPKQSKDFRFRFHVVRIGVFKVQDVLKDIEGLMQLNPGEGEEYLRDMFEAIDNSSHQREMVPIIDLTWGDGLQTWLGSTAIHQDKVRAMPYNPKWREAINVDGEVPEYVLLKSGVKDAELVF
;
A
#
# COMPACT_ATOMS: atom_id res chain seq x y z
N MET A 1 -11.63 24.70 -3.03
CA MET A 1 -10.85 23.99 -1.99
C MET A 1 -10.77 22.49 -2.30
N LEU A 2 -10.13 22.11 -3.41
CA LEU A 2 -9.60 20.75 -3.67
C LEU A 2 -8.33 20.86 -4.53
N GLY A 3 -7.50 21.88 -4.25
CA GLY A 3 -6.18 22.07 -4.91
C GLY A 3 -5.15 20.98 -4.55
N LEU A 4 -5.51 20.09 -3.63
CA LEU A 4 -4.70 18.93 -3.26
C LEU A 4 -4.72 17.80 -4.29
N ARG A 5 -5.64 17.83 -5.28
CA ARG A 5 -5.59 16.81 -6.34
C ARG A 5 -4.34 16.98 -7.20
N ASP A 6 -3.86 18.18 -7.49
CA ASP A 6 -2.68 18.34 -8.35
C ASP A 6 -1.36 18.24 -7.57
N GLU A 7 -1.34 18.62 -6.27
CA GLU A 7 -0.13 18.52 -5.44
C GLU A 7 0.18 17.09 -4.96
N ILE A 8 -0.84 16.23 -4.79
CA ILE A 8 -0.66 14.80 -4.49
C ILE A 8 -0.15 14.02 -5.73
N GLN A 9 -0.11 14.66 -6.91
CA GLN A 9 0.04 13.98 -8.20
C GLN A 9 1.35 14.25 -8.93
N ARG A 10 2.39 14.73 -8.26
CA ARG A 10 3.75 14.57 -8.82
C ARG A 10 4.06 13.08 -8.82
N GLY A 11 4.30 12.50 -10.01
CA GLY A 11 4.79 11.14 -10.14
C GLY A 11 5.98 10.94 -9.20
N SER A 12 6.03 9.78 -8.53
CA SER A 12 7.17 9.46 -7.68
C SER A 12 8.46 9.59 -8.50
N SER A 13 9.49 10.26 -7.96
CA SER A 13 10.82 10.30 -8.59
C SER A 13 11.51 8.93 -8.60
N LEU A 14 10.92 7.93 -7.94
CA LEU A 14 11.45 6.57 -7.87
C LEU A 14 11.05 5.77 -9.12
N ALA A 15 12.03 5.06 -9.69
CA ALA A 15 11.81 4.19 -10.85
C ALA A 15 10.66 3.18 -10.63
N PRO A 16 9.89 2.82 -11.68
CA PRO A 16 8.83 1.82 -11.55
C PRO A 16 9.35 0.45 -11.12
N ARG A 17 8.55 -0.28 -10.33
CA ARG A 17 8.90 -1.63 -9.84
C ARG A 17 8.27 -2.73 -10.69
N ALA A 18 9.00 -3.84 -10.82
CA ALA A 18 8.49 -5.06 -11.43
C ALA A 18 7.65 -5.85 -10.42
N HIS A 19 6.45 -6.27 -10.81
CA HIS A 19 5.53 -7.00 -9.96
C HIS A 19 4.53 -7.84 -10.79
N LEU A 20 4.27 -9.07 -10.35
CA LEU A 20 3.18 -9.93 -10.81
C LEU A 20 2.51 -10.60 -9.60
N GLU A 21 1.18 -10.67 -9.63
CA GLU A 21 0.42 -11.28 -8.54
C GLU A 21 0.65 -12.78 -8.53
N GLY A 22 0.96 -13.33 -7.35
CA GLY A 22 1.25 -14.76 -7.17
C GLY A 22 2.61 -15.24 -7.71
N ILE A 23 3.46 -14.37 -8.26
CA ILE A 23 4.77 -14.75 -8.83
C ILE A 23 5.91 -13.96 -8.20
N ASN A 24 6.95 -14.67 -7.74
CA ASN A 24 8.20 -14.06 -7.31
C ASN A 24 9.11 -13.88 -8.51
N LEU A 25 9.24 -12.64 -8.98
CA LEU A 25 10.20 -12.33 -10.04
C LEU A 25 11.64 -12.52 -9.52
N PRO A 26 12.59 -12.97 -10.37
CA PRO A 26 13.99 -13.04 -10.00
C PRO A 26 14.51 -11.70 -9.48
N ALA A 27 15.41 -11.72 -8.49
CA ALA A 27 15.93 -10.51 -7.85
C ALA A 27 16.64 -9.55 -8.84
N ASN A 28 17.18 -10.08 -9.93
CA ASN A 28 17.85 -9.33 -11.00
C ASN A 28 16.92 -8.98 -12.17
N PHE A 29 15.62 -9.25 -12.09
CA PHE A 29 14.67 -8.91 -13.15
C PHE A 29 14.59 -7.39 -13.29
N LYS A 30 14.82 -6.88 -14.51
CA LYS A 30 14.72 -5.45 -14.83
C LYS A 30 13.54 -5.20 -15.77
N LEU A 31 12.80 -4.15 -15.47
CA LEU A 31 11.86 -3.57 -16.43
C LEU A 31 12.64 -2.99 -17.63
N PRO A 32 11.98 -2.87 -18.80
CA PRO A 32 12.54 -2.10 -19.91
C PRO A 32 12.92 -0.69 -19.47
N PRO A 33 14.00 -0.10 -20.03
CA PRO A 33 14.34 1.30 -19.77
C PRO A 33 13.17 2.21 -20.12
N ILE A 34 12.84 3.17 -19.25
CA ILE A 34 11.65 4.00 -19.42
C ILE A 34 11.64 4.79 -20.74
N HIS A 35 12.80 5.24 -21.22
CA HIS A 35 12.91 5.93 -22.50
C HIS A 35 12.50 5.03 -23.68
N ALA A 36 12.88 3.75 -23.68
CA ALA A 36 12.48 2.79 -24.71
C ALA A 36 10.97 2.49 -24.66
N VAL A 37 10.36 2.54 -23.47
CA VAL A 37 8.90 2.45 -23.32
C VAL A 37 8.20 3.67 -23.93
N HIS A 38 8.76 4.88 -23.74
CA HIS A 38 8.25 6.09 -24.39
C HIS A 38 8.40 6.05 -25.91
N GLU A 39 9.51 5.52 -26.42
CA GLU A 39 9.74 5.34 -27.86
C GLU A 39 8.67 4.43 -28.49
N ASP A 40 8.40 3.27 -27.88
CA ASP A 40 7.31 2.38 -28.31
C ASP A 40 5.95 3.10 -28.23
N ALA A 41 5.65 3.75 -27.11
CA ALA A 41 4.38 4.45 -26.90
C ALA A 41 4.16 5.60 -27.89
N ALA A 42 5.21 6.31 -28.30
CA ALA A 42 5.14 7.39 -29.28
C ALA A 42 4.73 6.92 -30.68
N GLN A 43 4.96 5.64 -31.03
CA GLN A 43 4.51 5.07 -32.31
C GLN A 43 2.99 4.79 -32.33
N LEU A 44 2.36 4.69 -31.16
CA LEU A 44 0.99 4.20 -31.02
C LEU A 44 -0.05 5.02 -31.83
N PRO A 45 -0.06 6.37 -31.82
CA PRO A 45 -1.03 7.14 -32.60
C PRO A 45 -0.92 6.87 -34.11
N LYS A 46 0.31 6.78 -34.64
CA LYS A 46 0.58 6.52 -36.06
C LYS A 46 0.10 5.13 -36.48
N TRP A 47 0.38 4.10 -35.67
CA TRP A 47 0.03 2.73 -36.01
C TRP A 47 -1.42 2.39 -35.74
N ARG A 48 -2.12 3.13 -34.85
CA ARG A 48 -3.58 3.00 -34.71
C ARG A 48 -4.32 3.34 -36.01
N GLN A 49 -3.78 4.24 -36.81
CA GLN A 49 -4.36 4.63 -38.11
C GLN A 49 -3.97 3.67 -39.23
N ASN A 50 -2.70 3.25 -39.26
CA ASN A 50 -2.13 2.54 -40.40
C ASN A 50 -1.99 1.02 -40.19
N GLY A 51 -2.29 0.52 -38.99
CA GLY A 51 -1.91 -0.82 -38.54
C GLY A 51 -0.45 -0.92 -38.09
N PRO A 52 -0.11 -1.91 -37.24
CA PRO A 52 1.28 -2.17 -36.87
C PRO A 52 2.06 -2.78 -38.05
N PRO A 53 3.38 -2.57 -38.13
CA PRO A 53 4.19 -3.16 -39.19
C PRO A 53 4.08 -4.68 -39.22
N GLN A 54 3.96 -5.24 -40.42
CA GLN A 54 3.91 -6.68 -40.66
C GLN A 54 5.35 -7.23 -40.80
N MET A 55 6.11 -7.22 -39.71
CA MET A 55 7.43 -7.84 -39.71
C MET A 55 7.30 -9.36 -39.67
N ARG A 56 8.08 -10.07 -40.51
CA ARG A 56 8.30 -11.52 -40.35
C ARG A 56 9.17 -11.71 -39.10
N THR A 57 8.57 -11.79 -37.93
CA THR A 57 9.34 -11.90 -36.68
C THR A 57 10.01 -13.26 -36.60
N VAL A 58 11.34 -13.24 -36.67
CA VAL A 58 12.23 -14.41 -36.53
C VAL A 58 12.70 -14.46 -35.08
N PHE A 59 12.26 -15.46 -34.33
CA PHE A 59 12.83 -15.74 -33.01
C PHE A 59 13.96 -16.74 -33.18
N VAL A 60 15.20 -16.32 -32.91
CA VAL A 60 16.36 -17.21 -32.86
C VAL A 60 16.55 -17.64 -31.41
N LYS A 61 16.32 -18.92 -31.13
CA LYS A 61 16.63 -19.52 -29.82
C LYS A 61 17.50 -20.75 -30.03
N GLU A 62 18.68 -20.76 -29.42
CA GLU A 62 19.64 -21.89 -29.49
C GLU A 62 19.96 -22.33 -30.94
N GLY A 63 20.08 -21.37 -31.86
CA GLY A 63 20.37 -21.65 -33.28
C GLY A 63 19.18 -22.14 -34.11
N LYS A 64 17.99 -22.31 -33.53
CA LYS A 64 16.75 -22.59 -34.27
C LYS A 64 15.98 -21.31 -34.53
N THR A 65 15.64 -21.10 -35.80
CA THR A 65 14.80 -20.00 -36.28
C THR A 65 13.35 -20.46 -36.28
N THR A 66 12.50 -19.81 -35.49
CA THR A 66 11.04 -20.01 -35.56
C THR A 66 10.39 -18.78 -36.16
N VAL A 67 9.64 -18.99 -37.24
CA VAL A 67 8.84 -17.94 -37.91
C VAL A 67 7.40 -18.10 -37.46
N LEU A 68 6.82 -17.05 -36.86
CA LEU A 68 5.46 -17.09 -36.30
C LEU A 68 4.35 -17.30 -37.35
N ASN A 69 4.60 -16.86 -38.58
CA ASN A 69 3.77 -17.16 -39.75
C ASN A 69 4.65 -17.15 -41.02
N PRO A 70 5.15 -18.30 -41.48
CA PRO A 70 6.03 -18.37 -42.65
C PRO A 70 5.37 -17.89 -43.95
N ASP A 71 4.06 -18.12 -44.08
CA ASP A 71 3.34 -18.05 -45.35
C ASP A 71 2.28 -16.92 -45.41
N GLY A 72 2.13 -16.10 -44.36
CA GLY A 72 1.11 -15.06 -44.27
C GLY A 72 1.41 -13.89 -43.34
N ALA A 73 0.48 -12.92 -43.30
CA ALA A 73 0.56 -11.77 -42.37
C ALA A 73 0.42 -12.22 -40.91
N LEU A 74 1.03 -11.49 -39.98
CA LEU A 74 0.85 -11.77 -38.56
C LEU A 74 -0.57 -11.42 -38.13
N ALA A 75 -1.17 -12.24 -37.26
CA ALA A 75 -2.40 -11.87 -36.59
C ALA A 75 -2.22 -10.53 -35.86
N GLU A 76 -3.21 -9.64 -35.93
CA GLU A 76 -3.11 -8.27 -35.43
C GLU A 76 -2.54 -8.18 -33.99
N PRO A 77 -3.02 -8.96 -33.00
CA PRO A 77 -2.47 -8.89 -31.63
C PRO A 77 -0.98 -9.23 -31.56
N ILE A 78 -0.53 -10.21 -32.34
CA ILE A 78 0.86 -10.64 -32.41
C ILE A 78 1.72 -9.56 -33.06
N ALA A 79 1.22 -8.92 -34.13
CA ALA A 79 1.92 -7.81 -34.78
C ALA A 79 2.16 -6.64 -33.80
N TRP A 80 1.17 -6.25 -33.00
CA TRP A 80 1.35 -5.21 -31.99
C TRP A 80 2.38 -5.60 -30.92
N ASN A 81 2.28 -6.80 -30.36
CA ASN A 81 3.16 -7.28 -29.30
C ASN A 81 4.63 -7.36 -29.75
N THR A 82 4.85 -7.81 -30.98
CA THR A 82 6.21 -7.97 -31.54
C THR A 82 6.85 -6.64 -31.93
N ASN A 83 6.06 -5.65 -32.37
CA ASN A 83 6.58 -4.33 -32.76
C ASN A 83 6.73 -3.35 -31.59
N MET A 84 6.13 -3.63 -30.43
CA MET A 84 6.21 -2.79 -29.22
C MET A 84 6.67 -3.59 -28.00
N PRO A 85 7.83 -4.28 -28.08
CA PRO A 85 8.24 -5.24 -27.05
C PRO A 85 8.51 -4.57 -25.69
N ASN A 86 8.99 -3.32 -25.67
CA ASN A 86 9.27 -2.61 -24.42
C ASN A 86 7.97 -2.17 -23.76
N LEU A 87 7.01 -1.63 -24.51
CA LEU A 87 5.72 -1.23 -23.97
C LEU A 87 4.93 -2.43 -23.45
N PHE A 88 4.85 -3.54 -24.19
CA PHE A 88 4.11 -4.72 -23.74
C PHE A 88 4.76 -5.36 -22.51
N ARG A 89 6.09 -5.50 -22.50
CA ARG A 89 6.82 -6.02 -21.34
C ARG A 89 6.67 -5.09 -20.13
N PHE A 90 6.78 -3.77 -20.32
CA PHE A 90 6.55 -2.80 -19.26
C PHE A 90 5.12 -2.89 -18.73
N ALA A 91 4.11 -2.87 -19.59
CA ALA A 91 2.71 -2.93 -19.22
C ALA A 91 2.37 -4.19 -18.40
N TYR A 92 2.89 -5.36 -18.80
CA TYR A 92 2.64 -6.61 -18.11
C TYR A 92 3.39 -6.71 -16.76
N PHE A 93 4.67 -6.35 -16.71
CA PHE A 93 5.50 -6.55 -15.52
C PHE A 93 5.51 -5.37 -14.53
N THR A 94 5.07 -4.17 -14.90
CA THR A 94 5.12 -3.02 -14.00
C THR A 94 4.02 -3.06 -12.95
N LYS A 95 4.33 -2.73 -11.70
CA LYS A 95 3.35 -2.56 -10.64
C LYS A 95 2.35 -1.45 -11.01
N VAL A 96 1.05 -1.69 -10.83
CA VAL A 96 -0.01 -0.81 -11.36
C VAL A 96 0.13 0.62 -10.84
N GLU A 97 0.45 0.77 -9.55
CA GLU A 97 0.60 2.06 -8.87
C GLU A 97 1.83 2.85 -9.34
N ASP A 98 2.79 2.19 -10.00
CA ASP A 98 4.04 2.79 -10.45
C ASP A 98 4.02 3.20 -11.94
N VAL A 99 2.92 2.93 -12.67
CA VAL A 99 2.80 3.33 -14.09
C VAL A 99 2.69 4.85 -14.20
N PRO A 100 3.61 5.53 -14.92
CA PRO A 100 3.53 6.96 -15.11
C PRO A 100 2.26 7.38 -15.85
N PHE A 101 1.71 8.53 -15.47
CA PHE A 101 0.39 8.95 -15.95
C PHE A 101 0.37 9.14 -17.48
N GLU A 102 1.43 9.71 -18.04
CA GLU A 102 1.62 9.91 -19.47
C GLU A 102 1.73 8.62 -20.28
N LEU A 103 2.03 7.49 -19.63
CA LEU A 103 2.08 6.15 -20.25
C LEU A 103 0.79 5.36 -20.04
N LEU A 104 -0.14 5.85 -19.21
CA LEU A 104 -1.30 5.07 -18.75
C LEU A 104 -2.18 4.58 -19.91
N GLU A 105 -2.50 5.43 -20.89
CA GLU A 105 -3.28 5.02 -22.06
C GLU A 105 -2.57 3.99 -22.94
N ALA A 106 -1.25 4.14 -23.12
CA ALA A 106 -0.44 3.21 -23.88
C ALA A 106 -0.37 1.84 -23.18
N VAL A 107 -0.24 1.83 -21.84
CA VAL A 107 -0.27 0.62 -21.01
C VAL A 107 -1.63 -0.06 -21.08
N ILE A 108 -2.74 0.69 -20.98
CA ILE A 108 -4.10 0.13 -21.14
C ILE A 108 -4.27 -0.50 -22.51
N PHE A 109 -3.80 0.16 -23.56
CA PHE A 109 -3.81 -0.41 -24.91
C PHE A 109 -3.01 -1.70 -25.00
N ALA A 110 -1.77 -1.69 -24.49
CA ALA A 110 -0.88 -2.85 -24.54
C ALA A 110 -1.46 -4.04 -23.77
N LEU A 111 -2.00 -3.84 -22.57
CA LEU A 111 -2.66 -4.90 -21.79
C LEU A 111 -3.91 -5.44 -22.50
N ALA A 112 -4.72 -4.58 -23.12
CA ALA A 112 -5.89 -5.02 -23.89
C ALA A 112 -5.49 -5.84 -25.12
N MET A 113 -4.44 -5.44 -25.84
CA MET A 113 -3.90 -6.23 -26.95
C MET A 113 -3.22 -7.50 -26.49
N PHE A 114 -2.51 -7.48 -25.36
CA PHE A 114 -1.87 -8.66 -24.80
C PHE A 114 -2.89 -9.69 -24.34
N ALA A 115 -4.03 -9.26 -23.78
CA ALA A 115 -5.14 -10.17 -23.49
C ALA A 115 -5.60 -10.90 -24.75
N ARG A 116 -5.71 -10.19 -25.89
CA ARG A 116 -6.02 -10.81 -27.19
C ARG A 116 -4.92 -11.75 -27.67
N VAL A 117 -3.64 -11.40 -27.51
CA VAL A 117 -2.52 -12.32 -27.81
C VAL A 117 -2.71 -13.64 -27.06
N LEU A 118 -3.02 -13.59 -25.77
CA LEU A 118 -3.17 -14.80 -24.94
C LEU A 118 -4.39 -15.64 -25.30
N THR A 119 -5.48 -15.03 -25.80
CA THR A 119 -6.74 -15.74 -26.08
C THR A 119 -6.96 -16.09 -27.55
N GLU A 120 -6.32 -15.38 -28.48
CA GLU A 120 -6.52 -15.54 -29.93
C GLU A 120 -5.34 -16.25 -30.63
N SER A 121 -4.19 -16.41 -29.97
CA SER A 121 -3.00 -17.03 -30.59
C SER A 121 -2.91 -18.53 -30.31
N GLU A 122 -2.27 -19.26 -31.23
CA GLU A 122 -1.95 -20.68 -31.03
C GLU A 122 -0.82 -20.87 -30.00
N GLU A 123 -0.82 -22.02 -29.32
CA GLU A 123 0.23 -22.37 -28.35
C GLU A 123 1.63 -22.35 -28.98
N SER A 124 1.76 -22.85 -30.22
CA SER A 124 3.00 -22.85 -31.00
C SER A 124 3.61 -21.44 -31.13
N GLN A 125 2.76 -20.45 -31.41
CA GLN A 125 3.14 -19.04 -31.55
C GLN A 125 3.52 -18.43 -30.20
N LEU A 126 2.77 -18.73 -29.13
CA LEU A 126 3.06 -18.26 -27.78
C LEU A 126 4.38 -18.83 -27.25
N ARG A 127 4.69 -20.09 -27.56
CA ARG A 127 5.99 -20.71 -27.25
C ARG A 127 7.13 -20.07 -28.04
N ALA A 128 6.91 -19.79 -29.33
CA ALA A 128 7.90 -19.14 -30.18
C ALA A 128 8.23 -17.71 -29.72
N MET A 129 7.23 -16.95 -29.27
CA MET A 129 7.42 -15.63 -28.65
C MET A 129 8.04 -15.68 -27.24
N GLY A 130 8.16 -16.88 -26.65
CA GLY A 130 8.68 -17.05 -25.30
C GLY A 130 7.70 -16.69 -24.17
N HIS A 131 6.41 -16.52 -24.47
CA HIS A 131 5.37 -16.33 -23.45
C HIS A 131 5.09 -17.62 -22.67
N ILE A 132 5.24 -18.78 -23.32
CA ILE A 132 5.18 -20.09 -22.69
C ILE A 132 6.55 -20.76 -22.80
N LEU A 133 7.19 -21.02 -21.67
CA LEU A 133 8.50 -21.66 -21.63
C LEU A 133 8.39 -23.17 -21.93
N PRO A 134 9.44 -23.81 -22.48
CA PRO A 134 9.39 -25.23 -22.85
C PRO A 134 8.96 -26.18 -21.73
N HIS A 135 9.31 -25.88 -20.48
CA HIS A 135 8.97 -26.68 -19.31
C HIS A 135 7.58 -26.40 -18.73
N GLN A 136 6.88 -25.37 -19.23
CA GLN A 136 5.56 -24.98 -18.73
C GLN A 136 4.43 -25.70 -19.48
N LYS A 137 3.43 -26.13 -18.72
CA LYS A 137 2.11 -26.49 -19.25
C LYS A 137 1.43 -25.22 -19.76
N ALA A 138 0.87 -25.29 -20.97
CA ALA A 138 0.27 -24.13 -21.60
C ALA A 138 -0.95 -23.60 -20.84
N GLU A 139 -1.81 -24.50 -20.35
CA GLU A 139 -3.01 -24.16 -19.57
C GLU A 139 -2.67 -23.32 -18.33
N ASP A 140 -1.71 -23.78 -17.52
CA ASP A 140 -1.27 -23.08 -16.32
C ASP A 140 -0.68 -21.70 -16.66
N ALA A 141 0.24 -21.65 -17.63
CA ALA A 141 0.89 -20.41 -18.04
C ALA A 141 -0.13 -19.39 -18.57
N LEU A 142 -1.07 -19.83 -19.42
CA LEU A 142 -2.13 -18.99 -19.97
C LEU A 142 -3.07 -18.49 -18.87
N TYR A 143 -3.47 -19.35 -17.93
CA TYR A 143 -4.31 -18.93 -16.80
C TYR A 143 -3.65 -17.82 -15.99
N PHE A 144 -2.38 -17.99 -15.61
CA PHE A 144 -1.63 -17.00 -14.83
C PHE A 144 -1.44 -15.68 -15.59
N MET A 145 -1.02 -15.75 -16.85
CA MET A 145 -0.79 -14.55 -17.67
C MET A 145 -2.08 -13.80 -17.97
N THR A 146 -3.14 -14.53 -18.31
CA THR A 146 -4.44 -13.94 -18.63
C THR A 146 -5.04 -13.28 -17.38
N THR A 147 -4.99 -13.94 -16.23
CA THR A 147 -5.49 -13.38 -14.96
C THR A 147 -4.73 -12.11 -14.58
N ASN A 148 -3.40 -12.14 -14.60
CA ASN A 148 -2.58 -10.95 -14.30
C ASN A 148 -2.86 -9.79 -15.27
N THR A 149 -2.90 -10.08 -16.57
CA THR A 149 -3.17 -9.07 -17.61
C THR A 149 -4.53 -8.41 -17.40
N ARG A 150 -5.57 -9.22 -17.15
CA ARG A 150 -6.95 -8.76 -16.94
C ARG A 150 -7.10 -7.95 -15.67
N VAL A 151 -6.51 -8.39 -14.55
CA VAL A 151 -6.54 -7.66 -13.27
C VAL A 151 -5.87 -6.29 -13.44
N LYS A 152 -4.65 -6.24 -14.01
CA LYS A 152 -3.95 -4.97 -14.23
C LYS A 152 -4.72 -4.05 -15.17
N LEU A 153 -5.23 -4.57 -16.28
CA LEU A 153 -6.06 -3.81 -17.20
C LEU A 153 -7.27 -3.20 -16.48
N ALA A 154 -7.97 -4.00 -15.68
CA ALA A 154 -9.10 -3.53 -14.90
C ALA A 154 -8.68 -2.45 -13.88
N MET A 155 -7.55 -2.61 -13.19
CA MET A 155 -7.08 -1.59 -12.23
C MET A 155 -6.76 -0.26 -12.93
N HIS A 156 -6.13 -0.31 -14.11
CA HIS A 156 -5.83 0.89 -14.89
C HIS A 156 -7.09 1.55 -15.46
N LEU A 157 -8.08 0.77 -15.92
CA LEU A 157 -9.37 1.30 -16.38
C LEU A 157 -10.19 1.93 -15.25
N LEU A 158 -9.98 1.48 -14.01
CA LEU A 158 -10.57 2.10 -12.82
C LEU A 158 -9.78 3.31 -12.32
N ASN A 159 -8.69 3.70 -12.97
CA ASN A 159 -8.01 4.93 -12.61
C ASN A 159 -8.96 6.12 -12.85
N PRO A 160 -9.22 7.00 -11.85
CA PRO A 160 -10.15 8.13 -11.99
C PRO A 160 -9.82 9.11 -13.12
N ARG A 161 -8.63 9.00 -13.71
CA ARG A 161 -8.17 9.85 -14.81
C ARG A 161 -8.43 9.26 -16.20
N ILE A 162 -9.04 8.07 -16.29
CA ILE A 162 -9.36 7.40 -17.56
C ILE A 162 -10.87 7.38 -17.76
N ASP A 163 -11.33 7.86 -18.91
CA ASP A 163 -12.74 7.99 -19.26
C ASP A 163 -13.18 6.96 -20.30
N HIS A 164 -13.24 5.64 -20.00
CA HIS A 164 -13.81 4.66 -20.97
C HIS A 164 -14.38 3.38 -20.33
N ILE A 165 -15.52 2.92 -20.87
CA ILE A 165 -16.36 1.81 -20.34
C ILE A 165 -16.56 0.64 -21.31
N ALA A 166 -15.94 0.66 -22.49
CA ALA A 166 -16.23 -0.33 -23.52
C ALA A 166 -15.49 -1.69 -23.40
N ARG A 167 -14.47 -1.82 -22.54
CA ARG A 167 -13.48 -2.93 -22.65
C ARG A 167 -13.54 -4.08 -21.64
N LEU A 168 -14.48 -4.07 -20.68
CA LEU A 168 -14.53 -5.12 -19.63
C LEU A 168 -15.43 -6.33 -19.97
N LYS A 169 -16.14 -6.31 -21.11
CA LYS A 169 -17.08 -7.39 -21.49
C LYS A 169 -16.40 -8.70 -21.93
N SER A 170 -15.12 -8.69 -22.29
CA SER A 170 -14.38 -9.86 -22.82
C SER A 170 -13.78 -10.79 -21.74
N LEU A 171 -14.09 -10.57 -20.46
CA LEU A 171 -13.41 -11.21 -19.32
C LEU A 171 -14.08 -12.49 -18.76
N LYS A 172 -15.04 -13.09 -19.45
CA LYS A 172 -15.84 -14.21 -18.91
C LYS A 172 -15.29 -15.58 -19.36
N ASP A 173 -14.72 -16.36 -18.44
CA ASP A 173 -14.31 -17.77 -18.62
C ASP A 173 -15.41 -18.78 -18.23
N LYS A 174 -15.16 -20.07 -18.51
CA LYS A 174 -16.12 -21.20 -18.53
C LYS A 174 -16.63 -21.75 -17.19
N ASP A 175 -16.02 -21.43 -16.05
CA ASP A 175 -16.50 -21.78 -14.69
C ASP A 175 -17.08 -20.56 -13.97
N ASP A 176 -18.06 -20.71 -13.06
CA ASP A 176 -18.74 -19.60 -12.34
C ASP A 176 -17.72 -18.60 -11.74
N PRO A 177 -17.41 -17.51 -12.46
CA PRO A 177 -16.15 -16.80 -12.26
C PRO A 177 -16.24 -15.86 -11.05
N TYR A 178 -17.46 -15.60 -10.57
CA TYR A 178 -17.73 -14.79 -9.38
C TYR A 178 -17.24 -15.48 -8.11
N LYS A 179 -17.34 -16.81 -8.03
CA LYS A 179 -16.91 -17.58 -6.85
C LYS A 179 -15.40 -17.64 -6.72
N THR A 180 -14.70 -17.67 -7.85
CA THR A 180 -13.24 -17.80 -7.92
C THR A 180 -12.54 -16.45 -7.89
N ASN A 181 -13.20 -15.36 -8.32
CA ASN A 181 -12.57 -14.03 -8.41
C ASN A 181 -13.49 -12.86 -8.03
N PRO A 182 -14.13 -12.84 -6.83
CA PRO A 182 -15.09 -11.79 -6.47
C PRO A 182 -14.48 -10.37 -6.48
N GLY A 183 -13.18 -10.23 -6.20
CA GLY A 183 -12.47 -8.95 -6.30
C GLY A 183 -12.43 -8.37 -7.72
N LEU A 184 -12.18 -9.23 -8.72
CA LEU A 184 -12.17 -8.83 -10.13
C LEU A 184 -13.57 -8.38 -10.60
N PHE A 185 -14.62 -9.10 -10.19
CA PHE A 185 -15.99 -8.70 -10.53
C PHE A 185 -16.44 -7.44 -9.78
N ALA A 186 -15.92 -7.20 -8.58
CA ALA A 186 -16.13 -5.92 -7.90
C ALA A 186 -15.51 -4.76 -8.65
N MET A 187 -14.35 -4.96 -9.29
CA MET A 187 -13.73 -3.97 -10.17
C MET A 187 -14.54 -3.76 -11.46
N TYR A 188 -15.12 -4.83 -12.02
CA TYR A 188 -16.05 -4.68 -13.13
C TYR A 188 -17.29 -3.85 -12.74
N CYS A 189 -17.85 -4.12 -11.55
CA CYS A 189 -18.96 -3.34 -11.00
C CYS A 189 -18.59 -1.87 -10.79
N ASP A 190 -17.40 -1.58 -10.26
CA ASP A 190 -16.87 -0.22 -10.13
C ASP A 190 -16.94 0.52 -11.48
N ALA A 191 -16.46 -0.12 -12.55
CA ALA A 191 -16.43 0.50 -13.87
C ALA A 191 -17.85 0.81 -14.39
N LEU A 192 -18.80 -0.12 -14.24
CA LEU A 192 -20.20 0.10 -14.62
C LEU A 192 -20.82 1.27 -13.85
N VAL A 193 -20.56 1.38 -12.56
CA VAL A 193 -21.13 2.44 -11.72
C VAL A 193 -20.48 3.79 -12.03
N PHE A 194 -19.16 3.84 -12.17
CA PHE A 194 -18.44 5.07 -12.55
C PHE A 194 -18.79 5.53 -13.96
N SER A 195 -19.35 4.63 -14.79
CA SER A 195 -19.97 4.95 -16.09
C SER A 195 -21.25 5.76 -16.03
N ASN A 196 -21.86 5.88 -14.85
CA ASN A 196 -23.28 6.17 -14.70
C ASN A 196 -24.21 5.17 -15.41
N ARG A 197 -23.81 3.89 -15.52
CA ARG A 197 -24.67 2.84 -16.09
C ARG A 197 -25.60 2.31 -15.02
N PHE A 198 -26.68 3.05 -14.77
CA PHE A 198 -27.68 2.72 -13.75
C PHE A 198 -28.85 1.94 -14.34
N ASP A 199 -28.60 0.67 -14.70
CA ASP A 199 -29.59 -0.23 -15.29
C ASP A 199 -29.75 -1.54 -14.50
N ALA A 200 -30.81 -2.29 -14.82
CA ALA A 200 -31.13 -3.56 -14.15
C ALA A 200 -30.02 -4.62 -14.30
N GLU A 201 -29.28 -4.60 -15.41
CA GLU A 201 -28.15 -5.50 -15.63
C GLU A 201 -26.97 -5.17 -14.70
N THR A 202 -26.68 -3.89 -14.49
CA THR A 202 -25.63 -3.46 -13.56
C THR A 202 -26.00 -3.80 -12.12
N ARG A 203 -27.27 -3.62 -11.73
CA ARG A 203 -27.77 -4.09 -10.42
C ARG A 203 -27.55 -5.59 -10.24
N LYS A 204 -27.95 -6.40 -11.22
CA LYS A 204 -27.79 -7.86 -11.20
C LYS A 204 -26.33 -8.30 -11.07
N GLU A 205 -25.41 -7.61 -11.73
CA GLU A 205 -23.97 -7.86 -11.63
C GLU A 205 -23.42 -7.51 -10.23
N LEU A 206 -23.87 -6.38 -9.65
CA LEU A 206 -23.57 -5.99 -8.27
C LEU A 206 -24.07 -7.04 -7.26
N ASP A 207 -25.32 -7.50 -7.39
CA ASP A 207 -25.93 -8.49 -6.50
C ASP A 207 -25.21 -9.83 -6.56
N ARG A 208 -24.91 -10.32 -7.77
CA ARG A 208 -24.14 -11.55 -7.96
C ARG A 208 -22.76 -11.47 -7.33
N THR A 209 -22.08 -10.34 -7.55
CA THR A 209 -20.74 -10.13 -6.99
C THR A 209 -20.78 -10.02 -5.47
N LEU A 210 -21.75 -9.30 -4.92
CA LEU A 210 -21.93 -9.17 -3.47
C LEU A 210 -22.26 -10.53 -2.84
N HIS A 211 -23.11 -11.33 -3.49
CA HIS A 211 -23.40 -12.68 -3.04
C HIS A 211 -22.11 -13.52 -3.00
N ALA A 212 -21.36 -13.57 -4.09
CA ALA A 212 -20.12 -14.35 -4.17
C ALA A 212 -19.05 -13.87 -3.17
N ALA A 213 -18.92 -12.56 -2.95
CA ALA A 213 -18.03 -12.00 -1.94
C ALA A 213 -18.40 -12.41 -0.51
N ARG A 214 -19.69 -12.68 -0.24
CA ARG A 214 -20.21 -13.10 1.07
C ARG A 214 -20.18 -14.62 1.28
N THR A 215 -20.42 -15.41 0.24
CA THR A 215 -20.70 -16.85 0.36
C THR A 215 -19.65 -17.74 -0.31
N GLY A 216 -18.78 -17.15 -1.14
CA GLY A 216 -17.81 -17.89 -1.94
C GLY A 216 -16.68 -18.52 -1.11
N PRO A 217 -15.94 -19.50 -1.68
CA PRO A 217 -14.81 -20.17 -1.02
C PRO A 217 -13.72 -19.20 -0.57
N LEU A 218 -13.51 -18.12 -1.33
CA LEU A 218 -12.61 -17.01 -0.97
C LEU A 218 -13.22 -16.05 0.04
N GLY A 219 -14.54 -15.82 0.05
CA GLY A 219 -15.21 -15.02 1.09
C GLY A 219 -15.03 -15.62 2.50
N ASN A 220 -14.88 -16.95 2.57
CA ASN A 220 -14.61 -17.68 3.82
C ASN A 220 -13.12 -17.77 4.20
N LYS A 221 -12.19 -17.49 3.25
CA LYS A 221 -10.73 -17.65 3.44
C LYS A 221 -9.93 -16.35 3.35
N SER A 222 -10.50 -15.30 2.77
CA SER A 222 -9.91 -13.97 2.56
C SER A 222 -10.96 -12.91 2.90
N ASN A 223 -10.57 -11.88 3.65
CA ASN A 223 -11.54 -10.91 4.15
C ASN A 223 -12.03 -9.97 3.04
N MET A 224 -13.28 -10.16 2.63
CA MET A 224 -13.96 -9.36 1.61
C MET A 224 -14.68 -8.13 2.17
N ALA A 225 -14.50 -7.77 3.46
CA ALA A 225 -15.25 -6.68 4.09
C ALA A 225 -15.20 -5.35 3.31
N PHE A 226 -14.01 -5.00 2.80
CA PHE A 226 -13.84 -3.81 1.96
C PHE A 226 -14.63 -3.92 0.65
N VAL A 227 -14.50 -5.04 -0.06
CA VAL A 227 -15.23 -5.33 -1.30
C VAL A 227 -16.76 -5.25 -1.06
N ILE A 228 -17.24 -5.84 0.04
CA ILE A 228 -18.65 -5.85 0.43
C ILE A 228 -19.15 -4.43 0.70
N VAL A 229 -18.42 -3.61 1.47
CA VAL A 229 -18.82 -2.23 1.77
C VAL A 229 -18.86 -1.40 0.48
N LYS A 230 -17.89 -1.58 -0.42
CA LYS A 230 -17.86 -0.90 -1.72
C LYS A 230 -19.05 -1.28 -2.59
N LEU A 231 -19.31 -2.58 -2.76
CA LEU A 231 -20.46 -3.09 -3.52
C LEU A 231 -21.79 -2.60 -2.95
N ARG A 232 -21.93 -2.56 -1.62
CA ARG A 232 -23.13 -1.99 -0.97
C ARG A 232 -23.26 -0.48 -1.18
N CYS A 233 -22.16 0.28 -1.23
CA CYS A 233 -22.23 1.70 -1.60
C CYS A 233 -22.79 1.86 -3.02
N HIS A 234 -22.30 1.05 -3.96
CA HIS A 234 -22.78 1.04 -5.35
C HIS A 234 -24.25 0.63 -5.45
N LEU A 235 -24.70 -0.39 -4.71
CA LEU A 235 -26.11 -0.78 -4.64
C LEU A 235 -27.00 0.34 -4.10
N ALA A 236 -26.57 1.03 -3.04
CA ALA A 236 -27.29 2.20 -2.54
C ALA A 236 -27.41 3.30 -3.61
N LEU A 237 -26.35 3.53 -4.40
CA LEU A 237 -26.35 4.52 -5.45
C LEU A 237 -27.27 4.14 -6.62
N ILE A 238 -27.13 2.92 -7.15
CA ILE A 238 -27.90 2.51 -8.33
C ILE A 238 -29.40 2.46 -8.05
N LEU A 239 -29.81 1.98 -6.87
CA LEU A 239 -31.22 1.99 -6.46
C LEU A 239 -31.78 3.42 -6.36
N GLN A 240 -30.96 4.39 -5.92
CA GLN A 240 -31.34 5.80 -5.93
C GLN A 240 -31.52 6.36 -7.34
N GLN A 241 -30.58 6.07 -8.24
CA GLN A 241 -30.61 6.60 -9.60
C GLN A 241 -31.69 5.95 -10.47
N MET A 242 -32.00 4.67 -10.22
CA MET A 242 -33.09 3.94 -10.87
C MET A 242 -34.47 4.28 -10.28
N HIS A 243 -34.52 4.93 -9.11
CA HIS A 243 -35.76 5.19 -8.37
C HIS A 243 -36.57 3.93 -8.05
N VAL A 244 -35.89 2.86 -7.63
CA VAL A 244 -36.50 1.56 -7.27
C VAL A 244 -36.07 1.09 -5.88
N ASP A 245 -36.92 0.27 -5.24
CA ASP A 245 -36.63 -0.47 -4.00
C ASP A 245 -36.03 0.38 -2.86
N GLU A 246 -36.73 1.44 -2.46
CA GLU A 246 -36.28 2.39 -1.43
C GLU A 246 -35.93 1.73 -0.09
N ALA A 247 -36.63 0.65 0.29
CA ALA A 247 -36.35 -0.10 1.51
C ALA A 247 -34.97 -0.79 1.47
N GLU A 248 -34.65 -1.43 0.34
CA GLU A 248 -33.36 -2.09 0.12
C GLU A 248 -32.23 -1.04 0.05
N GLN A 249 -32.49 0.08 -0.62
CA GLN A 249 -31.55 1.20 -0.64
C GLN A 249 -31.21 1.67 0.79
N LYS A 250 -32.22 1.86 1.65
CA LYS A 250 -32.02 2.29 3.05
C LYS A 250 -31.18 1.28 3.83
N GLU A 251 -31.38 -0.02 3.63
CA GLU A 251 -30.55 -1.07 4.26
C GLU A 251 -29.07 -0.91 3.89
N HIS A 252 -28.78 -0.72 2.59
CA HIS A 252 -27.41 -0.52 2.12
C HIS A 252 -26.79 0.76 2.68
N VAL A 253 -27.55 1.86 2.72
CA VAL A 253 -27.10 3.14 3.30
C VAL A 253 -26.79 3.00 4.79
N GLU A 254 -27.65 2.33 5.55
CA GLU A 254 -27.45 2.12 6.98
C GLU A 254 -26.21 1.26 7.24
N TYR A 255 -26.07 0.15 6.52
CA TYR A 255 -24.91 -0.73 6.64
C TYR A 255 -23.60 0.03 6.37
N CYS A 256 -23.52 0.72 5.23
CA CYS A 256 -22.32 1.43 4.80
C CYS A 256 -21.98 2.58 5.75
N SER A 257 -22.97 3.39 6.13
CA SER A 257 -22.73 4.53 7.03
C SER A 257 -22.30 4.08 8.43
N LYS A 258 -22.90 3.00 8.97
CA LYS A 258 -22.48 2.40 10.25
C LYS A 258 -21.06 1.85 10.19
N TYR A 259 -20.72 1.13 9.11
CA TYR A 259 -19.39 0.59 8.92
C TYR A 259 -18.33 1.70 8.80
N LEU A 260 -18.57 2.70 7.95
CA LEU A 260 -17.62 3.78 7.67
C LEU A 260 -17.46 4.73 8.87
N ARG A 261 -18.50 5.03 9.65
CA ARG A 261 -18.34 5.77 10.92
C ARG A 261 -17.49 5.01 11.94
N LYS A 262 -17.64 3.67 12.01
CA LYS A 262 -16.87 2.84 12.92
C LYS A 262 -15.42 2.66 12.45
N ASN A 263 -15.19 2.69 11.14
CA ASN A 263 -13.93 2.35 10.48
C ASN A 263 -13.50 3.39 9.41
N PRO A 264 -13.44 4.69 9.72
CA PRO A 264 -13.31 5.77 8.71
C PRO A 264 -12.02 5.75 7.89
N LYS A 265 -11.03 4.97 8.33
CA LYS A 265 -9.68 4.89 7.76
C LYS A 265 -9.27 3.48 7.32
N VAL A 266 -10.17 2.51 7.43
CA VAL A 266 -9.93 1.17 6.87
C VAL A 266 -9.98 1.22 5.34
N VAL A 267 -10.75 2.15 4.78
CA VAL A 267 -10.77 2.44 3.34
C VAL A 267 -9.81 3.59 3.05
N SER A 268 -8.99 3.46 2.00
CA SER A 268 -8.09 4.52 1.57
C SER A 268 -8.87 5.76 1.12
N GLU A 269 -8.26 6.94 1.32
CA GLU A 269 -8.86 8.23 0.96
C GLU A 269 -9.19 8.31 -0.53
N GLY A 270 -8.29 7.82 -1.39
CA GLY A 270 -8.51 7.75 -2.83
C GLY A 270 -9.76 6.95 -3.20
N THR A 271 -9.96 5.80 -2.56
CA THR A 271 -11.15 4.98 -2.80
C THR A 271 -12.43 5.62 -2.25
N LEU A 272 -12.39 6.22 -1.06
CA LEU A 272 -13.56 6.92 -0.51
C LEU A 272 -14.00 8.05 -1.44
N LEU A 273 -13.04 8.83 -1.96
CA LEU A 273 -13.31 9.85 -2.97
C LEU A 273 -13.91 9.24 -4.23
N GLN A 274 -13.32 8.16 -4.75
CA GLN A 274 -13.78 7.53 -5.98
C GLN A 274 -15.21 6.97 -5.87
N VAL A 275 -15.56 6.37 -4.73
CA VAL A 275 -16.85 5.69 -4.53
C VAL A 275 -17.94 6.66 -4.09
N LEU A 276 -17.64 7.60 -3.19
CA LEU A 276 -18.65 8.43 -2.54
C LEU A 276 -18.78 9.83 -3.13
N PHE A 277 -17.72 10.38 -3.71
CA PHE A 277 -17.73 11.74 -4.25
C PHE A 277 -18.06 11.75 -5.73
N ARG A 278 -19.18 12.39 -6.09
CA ARG A 278 -19.67 12.48 -7.47
C ARG A 278 -19.65 13.93 -7.94
N GLN A 279 -18.60 14.31 -8.66
CA GLN A 279 -18.44 15.68 -9.16
C GLN A 279 -19.54 16.02 -10.17
N ASN A 280 -20.20 17.16 -9.99
CA ASN A 280 -21.27 17.66 -10.86
C ASN A 280 -22.47 16.69 -11.03
N GLN A 281 -22.69 15.80 -10.05
CA GLN A 281 -23.77 14.81 -10.04
C GLN A 281 -24.48 14.83 -8.68
N PRO A 282 -25.68 14.22 -8.56
CA PRO A 282 -26.37 14.10 -7.28
C PRO A 282 -25.50 13.42 -6.21
N THR A 283 -25.54 13.94 -4.98
CA THR A 283 -24.74 13.42 -3.86
C THR A 283 -25.04 11.94 -3.61
N HIS A 284 -23.99 11.16 -3.41
CA HIS A 284 -24.11 9.74 -3.08
C HIS A 284 -24.91 9.55 -1.79
N PRO A 285 -25.88 8.61 -1.71
CA PRO A 285 -26.80 8.52 -0.58
C PRO A 285 -26.08 8.14 0.73
N VAL A 286 -25.06 7.28 0.64
CA VAL A 286 -24.16 7.00 1.77
C VAL A 286 -23.38 8.24 2.23
N LEU A 287 -22.91 9.09 1.31
CA LEU A 287 -22.19 10.32 1.67
C LEU A 287 -23.12 11.30 2.39
N SER A 288 -24.36 11.46 1.90
CA SER A 288 -25.39 12.24 2.57
C SER A 288 -25.63 11.74 3.99
N ALA A 289 -25.80 10.43 4.18
CA ALA A 289 -25.97 9.84 5.51
C ALA A 289 -24.76 10.06 6.43
N LEU A 290 -23.54 10.14 5.89
CA LEU A 290 -22.33 10.38 6.67
C LEU A 290 -22.16 11.85 7.12
N GLY A 291 -22.97 12.78 6.62
CA GLY A 291 -22.83 14.22 6.89
C GLY A 291 -22.23 15.01 5.72
N GLY A 292 -22.24 14.44 4.52
CA GLY A 292 -21.79 15.11 3.30
C GLY A 292 -20.27 15.25 3.19
N VAL A 293 -19.85 16.20 2.34
CA VAL A 293 -18.43 16.46 2.03
C VAL A 293 -17.62 16.78 3.29
N ARG A 294 -18.22 17.43 4.30
CA ARG A 294 -17.54 17.73 5.58
C ARG A 294 -17.04 16.49 6.32
N TRP A 295 -17.79 15.39 6.27
CA TRP A 295 -17.32 14.13 6.86
C TRP A 295 -16.10 13.60 6.11
N LEU A 296 -16.13 13.66 4.78
CA LEU A 296 -15.03 13.22 3.94
C LEU A 296 -13.77 14.09 4.14
N GLU A 297 -13.95 15.40 4.26
CA GLU A 297 -12.89 16.36 4.61
C GLU A 297 -12.26 16.01 5.96
N GLY A 298 -13.05 15.83 7.02
CA GLY A 298 -12.53 15.47 8.35
C GLY A 298 -11.80 14.11 8.37
N VAL A 299 -12.25 13.16 7.54
CA VAL A 299 -11.48 11.93 7.31
C VAL A 299 -10.13 12.31 6.69
N ILE A 300 -10.09 12.99 5.55
CA ILE A 300 -8.86 13.33 4.81
C ILE A 300 -7.89 14.16 5.67
N THR A 301 -8.36 15.22 6.33
CA THR A 301 -7.53 16.15 7.13
C THR A 301 -7.09 15.56 8.46
N ARG A 302 -7.62 14.40 8.87
CA ARG A 302 -7.39 13.76 10.18
C ARG A 302 -7.86 14.61 11.37
N GLU A 303 -8.64 15.66 11.10
CA GLU A 303 -9.25 16.48 12.14
C GLU A 303 -10.21 15.66 13.00
N GLY A 304 -10.09 15.78 14.33
CA GLY A 304 -10.94 15.06 15.27
C GLY A 304 -10.57 13.58 15.49
N LEU A 305 -9.45 13.07 14.94
CA LEU A 305 -8.98 11.71 15.25
C LEU A 305 -8.44 11.60 16.68
N THR A 306 -9.23 10.96 17.54
CA THR A 306 -8.80 10.58 18.88
C THR A 306 -7.73 9.48 18.82
N ALA A 307 -6.85 9.41 19.83
CA ALA A 307 -5.85 8.34 19.95
C ALA A 307 -6.47 6.92 19.86
N ARG A 308 -7.70 6.75 20.38
CA ARG A 308 -8.45 5.49 20.30
C ARG A 308 -8.85 5.12 18.87
N MET A 309 -9.18 6.11 18.05
CA MET A 309 -9.49 5.88 16.63
C MET A 309 -8.23 5.51 15.86
N GLU A 310 -7.12 6.19 16.12
CA GLU A 310 -5.82 5.83 15.49
C GLU A 310 -5.37 4.42 15.87
N GLU A 311 -5.44 4.06 17.16
CA GLU A 311 -5.08 2.70 17.61
C GLU A 311 -5.85 1.64 16.81
N ARG A 312 -7.18 1.82 16.59
CA ARG A 312 -7.98 0.89 15.78
C ARG A 312 -7.48 0.76 14.35
N THR A 313 -7.03 1.85 13.74
CA THR A 313 -6.53 1.82 12.35
C THR A 313 -5.20 1.11 12.21
N THR A 314 -4.44 1.00 13.30
CA THR A 314 -3.12 0.34 13.32
C THR A 314 -3.15 -1.04 13.98
N LYS A 315 -4.31 -1.51 14.42
CA LYS A 315 -4.51 -2.88 14.90
C LYS A 315 -4.39 -3.87 13.76
N ALA A 316 -3.26 -4.55 13.74
CA ALA A 316 -2.97 -5.64 12.83
C ALA A 316 -2.33 -6.78 13.62
N CYS A 317 -2.56 -8.02 13.19
CA CYS A 317 -1.80 -9.17 13.66
C CYS A 317 -0.32 -8.94 13.36
N ARG A 318 0.55 -9.05 14.37
CA ARG A 318 1.99 -8.81 14.20
C ARG A 318 2.67 -9.85 13.29
N HIS A 319 2.08 -11.04 13.18
CA HIS A 319 2.56 -12.06 12.27
C HIS A 319 2.00 -11.82 10.86
N CYS A 320 0.72 -12.11 10.61
CA CYS A 320 0.15 -12.12 9.25
C CYS A 320 -0.47 -10.79 8.77
N GLY A 321 -0.42 -9.71 9.55
CA GLY A 321 -0.93 -8.40 9.14
C GLY A 321 -2.46 -8.22 9.10
N ILE A 322 -3.24 -9.28 9.27
CA ILE A 322 -4.73 -9.22 9.25
C ILE A 322 -5.24 -8.20 10.30
N ARG A 323 -6.25 -7.41 9.93
CA ARG A 323 -6.72 -6.28 10.75
C ARG A 323 -8.08 -6.55 11.39
N GLU A 324 -8.50 -5.66 12.30
CA GLU A 324 -9.93 -5.55 12.61
C GLU A 324 -10.62 -4.69 11.53
N PRO A 325 -11.87 -4.97 11.14
CA PRO A 325 -12.76 -6.04 11.64
C PRO A 325 -12.58 -7.38 10.91
N GLU A 326 -11.53 -7.56 10.11
CA GLU A 326 -11.31 -8.74 9.26
C GLU A 326 -11.23 -10.04 10.08
N LYS A 327 -10.54 -9.97 11.21
CA LYS A 327 -10.49 -11.03 12.22
C LYS A 327 -10.34 -10.39 13.58
N THR A 328 -11.05 -10.93 14.57
CA THR A 328 -10.89 -10.49 15.96
C THR A 328 -9.44 -10.70 16.38
N LEU A 329 -8.82 -9.65 16.89
CA LEU A 329 -7.45 -9.70 17.37
C LEU A 329 -7.42 -9.71 18.89
N PHE A 330 -6.51 -10.49 19.47
CA PHE A 330 -6.24 -10.47 20.91
C PHE A 330 -4.85 -9.89 21.19
N ARG A 331 -4.70 -9.24 22.34
CA ARG A 331 -3.41 -8.71 22.80
C ARG A 331 -2.53 -9.83 23.35
N CYS A 332 -1.22 -9.71 23.14
CA CYS A 332 -0.24 -10.52 23.86
C CYS A 332 -0.45 -10.37 25.38
N SER A 333 -0.57 -11.48 26.12
CA SER A 333 -0.87 -11.46 27.56
C SER A 333 0.26 -10.89 28.42
N GLY A 334 1.51 -10.98 27.95
CA GLY A 334 2.69 -10.41 28.63
C GLY A 334 2.78 -8.90 28.46
N CYS A 335 3.20 -8.44 27.29
CA CYS A 335 3.44 -7.01 27.04
C CYS A 335 2.16 -6.17 26.88
N LYS A 336 1.02 -6.79 26.54
CA LYS A 336 -0.26 -6.12 26.22
C LYS A 336 -0.18 -5.06 25.11
N HIS A 337 0.90 -5.06 24.33
CA HIS A 337 1.19 -4.05 23.32
C HIS A 337 0.79 -4.53 21.90
N ILE A 338 1.29 -5.69 21.48
CA ILE A 338 1.02 -6.21 20.13
C ILE A 338 -0.22 -7.11 20.08
N PHE A 339 -0.74 -7.29 18.87
CA PHE A 339 -1.95 -8.04 18.58
C PHE A 339 -1.66 -9.28 17.75
N TYR A 340 -2.46 -10.33 17.96
CA TYR A 340 -2.43 -11.57 17.19
C TYR A 340 -3.84 -12.00 16.82
N CYS A 341 -3.98 -12.65 15.66
CA CYS A 341 -5.24 -13.20 15.22
C CYS A 341 -5.45 -14.66 15.66
N SER A 342 -4.39 -15.36 16.06
CA SER A 342 -4.44 -16.76 16.48
C SER A 342 -3.20 -17.14 17.31
N ARG A 343 -3.26 -18.30 17.98
CA ARG A 343 -2.11 -18.84 18.76
C ARG A 343 -0.96 -19.25 17.85
N GLU A 344 -1.26 -19.69 16.63
CA GLU A 344 -0.28 -20.07 15.61
C GLU A 344 0.52 -18.84 15.18
N CYS A 345 -0.16 -17.72 14.91
CA CYS A 345 0.48 -16.44 14.62
C CYS A 345 1.37 -15.95 15.79
N GLN A 346 0.91 -16.13 17.03
CA GLN A 346 1.71 -15.79 18.21
C GLN A 346 2.98 -16.65 18.31
N LYS A 347 2.87 -17.97 18.14
CA LYS A 347 4.01 -18.90 18.18
C LYS A 347 5.01 -18.61 17.05
N ALA A 348 4.52 -18.33 15.85
CA ALA A 348 5.37 -18.04 14.69
C ALA A 348 6.19 -16.74 14.87
N ASN A 349 5.65 -15.74 15.58
CA ASN A 349 6.36 -14.50 15.88
C ASN A 349 7.19 -14.57 17.19
N TRP A 350 7.07 -15.64 17.99
CA TRP A 350 7.61 -15.69 19.35
C TRP A 350 9.13 -15.48 19.41
N ARG A 351 9.90 -16.07 18.50
CA ARG A 351 11.36 -15.91 18.45
C ARG A 351 11.77 -14.43 18.38
N LEU A 352 11.04 -13.62 17.61
CA LEU A 352 11.30 -12.19 17.44
C LEU A 352 10.67 -11.34 18.55
N HIS A 353 9.57 -11.80 19.15
CA HIS A 353 8.84 -11.01 20.14
C HIS A 353 9.25 -11.26 21.59
N LYS A 354 9.88 -12.38 21.91
CA LYS A 354 10.14 -12.80 23.30
C LYS A 354 10.86 -11.73 24.13
N GLU A 355 12.00 -11.23 23.66
CA GLU A 355 12.77 -10.21 24.40
C GLU A 355 12.04 -8.87 24.44
N PRO A 356 11.53 -8.30 23.31
CA PRO A 356 10.70 -7.09 23.37
C PRO A 356 9.46 -7.23 24.28
N CYS A 357 8.88 -8.42 24.37
CA CYS A 357 7.75 -8.71 25.25
C CYS A 357 8.13 -8.57 26.72
N LYS A 358 9.29 -9.13 27.09
CA LYS A 358 9.83 -9.10 28.45
C LYS A 358 10.15 -7.67 28.88
N GLU A 359 10.92 -6.95 28.07
CA GLU A 359 11.28 -5.55 28.33
C GLU A 359 10.06 -4.65 28.53
N THR A 360 9.06 -4.80 27.66
CA THR A 360 7.82 -4.03 27.74
C THR A 360 7.02 -4.38 29.01
N ALA A 361 6.95 -5.66 29.37
CA ALA A 361 6.25 -6.10 30.57
C ALA A 361 6.95 -5.60 31.85
N GLU A 362 8.28 -5.65 31.90
CA GLU A 362 9.09 -5.16 33.01
C GLU A 362 9.00 -3.64 33.16
N ALA A 363 9.07 -2.88 32.06
CA ALA A 363 8.89 -1.44 32.07
C ALA A 363 7.50 -1.04 32.61
N LYS A 364 6.43 -1.74 32.18
CA LYS A 364 5.07 -1.53 32.71
C LYS A 364 4.99 -1.87 34.20
N ALA A 365 5.56 -3.00 34.62
CA ALA A 365 5.56 -3.39 36.04
C ALA A 365 6.33 -2.38 36.91
N LYS A 366 7.47 -1.87 36.45
CA LYS A 366 8.24 -0.82 37.15
C LYS A 366 7.43 0.47 37.27
N ALA A 367 6.81 0.91 36.17
CA ALA A 367 5.98 2.11 36.17
C ALA A 367 4.74 1.99 37.09
N GLU A 368 4.13 0.80 37.18
CA GLU A 368 3.03 0.53 38.11
C GLU A 368 3.48 0.57 39.57
N LYS A 369 4.65 0.00 39.91
CA LYS A 369 5.22 0.08 41.27
C LYS A 369 5.52 1.52 41.68
N LEU A 370 6.08 2.32 40.77
CA LEU A 370 6.39 3.73 41.01
C LEU A 370 5.17 4.58 41.38
N LYS A 371 3.93 4.15 41.08
CA LYS A 371 2.73 4.93 41.40
C LYS A 371 2.57 5.25 42.87
N ALA A 372 3.05 4.37 43.75
CA ALA A 372 2.97 4.56 45.19
C ALA A 372 4.04 5.52 45.72
N GLU A 373 5.21 5.55 45.09
CA GLU A 373 6.40 6.30 45.55
C GLU A 373 6.47 7.69 44.91
N ASP A 374 6.31 7.76 43.59
CA ASP A 374 6.32 9.00 42.81
C ASP A 374 5.28 8.92 41.67
N PRO A 375 4.05 9.39 41.92
CA PRO A 375 2.99 9.41 40.92
C PRO A 375 3.36 10.16 39.63
N LYS A 376 4.20 11.20 39.71
CA LYS A 376 4.60 12.00 38.55
C LYS A 376 5.60 11.23 37.70
N ALA A 377 6.61 10.60 38.32
CA ALA A 377 7.54 9.74 37.61
C ALA A 377 6.83 8.51 37.01
N ALA A 378 5.88 7.93 37.73
CA ALA A 378 5.04 6.85 37.21
C ALA A 378 4.22 7.28 35.99
N GLN A 379 3.61 8.46 36.03
CA GLN A 379 2.88 9.02 34.89
C GLN A 379 3.82 9.23 33.68
N LYS A 380 4.99 9.83 33.90
CA LYS A 380 6.02 10.01 32.85
C LYS A 380 6.43 8.69 32.22
N ALA A 381 6.70 7.66 33.03
CA ALA A 381 7.07 6.33 32.55
C ALA A 381 5.95 5.66 31.75
N LEU A 382 4.69 5.74 32.21
CA LEU A 382 3.53 5.18 31.51
C LEU A 382 3.22 5.90 30.20
N ASP A 383 3.33 7.23 30.20
CA ASP A 383 3.17 8.04 28.99
C ASP A 383 4.29 7.73 27.99
N TRP A 384 5.53 7.55 28.47
CA TRP A 384 6.68 7.21 27.62
C TRP A 384 6.50 5.86 26.94
N ILE A 385 6.09 4.83 27.70
CA ILE A 385 5.79 3.51 27.17
C ILE A 385 4.70 3.60 26.09
N LYS A 386 3.63 4.36 26.33
CA LYS A 386 2.57 4.55 25.32
C LYS A 386 3.05 5.33 24.10
N TYR A 387 3.85 6.38 24.30
CA TYR A 387 4.35 7.22 23.23
C TYR A 387 5.26 6.44 22.29
N ARG A 388 6.32 5.78 22.81
CA ARG A 388 7.28 5.02 21.98
C ARG A 388 6.65 3.85 21.23
N GLU A 389 5.55 3.32 21.77
CA GLU A 389 4.74 2.24 21.18
C GLU A 389 3.67 2.74 20.19
N SER A 390 3.45 4.05 20.10
CA SER A 390 2.37 4.62 19.29
C SER A 390 2.76 4.88 17.84
N THR A 391 1.78 4.80 16.96
CA THR A 391 1.89 5.07 15.52
C THR A 391 1.67 6.55 15.18
N THR A 392 2.07 7.45 16.08
CA THR A 392 1.95 8.90 15.88
C THR A 392 2.73 9.34 14.64
N PRO A 393 2.34 10.46 13.99
CA PRO A 393 3.14 11.05 12.93
C PRO A 393 4.62 11.27 13.34
N THR A 394 4.88 11.64 14.60
CA THR A 394 6.22 11.83 15.18
C THR A 394 7.04 10.55 15.28
N ASN A 395 6.40 9.37 15.28
CA ASN A 395 7.06 8.05 15.28
C ASN A 395 6.89 7.32 13.94
N GLY A 396 6.45 8.02 12.89
CA GLY A 396 6.11 7.41 11.61
C GLY A 396 6.47 8.31 10.43
N SER A 397 5.49 9.08 9.95
CA SER A 397 5.66 9.89 8.73
C SER A 397 6.74 10.95 8.86
N PHE A 398 6.90 11.61 10.01
CA PHE A 398 7.98 12.59 10.18
C PHE A 398 9.36 11.94 10.18
N LEU A 399 9.50 10.74 10.75
CA LEU A 399 10.74 9.98 10.69
C LEU A 399 11.07 9.51 9.26
N ALA A 400 10.04 9.15 8.48
CA ALA A 400 10.20 8.86 7.05
C ALA A 400 10.67 10.09 6.25
N HIS A 401 10.13 11.28 6.57
CA HIS A 401 10.62 12.53 5.98
C HIS A 401 12.06 12.81 6.38
N ALA A 402 12.42 12.69 7.66
CA ALA A 402 13.80 12.87 8.14
C ALA A 402 14.79 11.96 7.39
N LEU A 403 14.50 10.65 7.30
CA LEU A 403 15.32 9.70 6.55
C LEU A 403 15.32 9.96 5.04
N GLY A 404 14.42 10.79 4.51
CA GLY A 404 14.34 11.06 3.07
C GLY A 404 14.02 9.82 2.24
N VAL A 405 13.33 8.82 2.80
CA VAL A 405 13.05 7.53 2.12
C VAL A 405 12.21 7.67 0.85
N HIS A 406 11.55 8.82 0.68
CA HIS A 406 10.85 9.21 -0.54
C HIS A 406 11.76 9.35 -1.75
N LYS A 407 13.01 9.78 -1.51
CA LYS A 407 14.04 9.97 -2.54
C LYS A 407 14.91 8.74 -2.66
N ASP A 408 15.26 8.14 -1.53
CA ASP A 408 16.09 6.93 -1.47
C ASP A 408 15.59 5.99 -0.35
N PRO A 409 14.78 4.98 -0.70
CA PRO A 409 14.31 3.98 0.26
C PRO A 409 15.43 3.19 0.96
N SER A 410 16.65 3.15 0.39
CA SER A 410 17.77 2.45 1.01
C SER A 410 18.21 3.11 2.32
N ARG A 411 17.91 4.42 2.52
CA ARG A 411 18.17 5.14 3.76
C ARG A 411 17.48 4.53 4.97
N GLY A 412 16.37 3.79 4.78
CA GLY A 412 15.75 3.03 5.86
C GLY A 412 16.65 1.94 6.46
N ARG A 413 17.65 1.46 5.72
CA ARG A 413 18.61 0.44 6.18
C ARG A 413 20.00 1.01 6.46
N THR A 414 20.38 2.11 5.81
CA THR A 414 21.71 2.68 5.93
C THR A 414 21.80 3.83 6.94
N HIS A 415 20.67 4.41 7.33
CA HIS A 415 20.61 5.55 8.25
C HIS A 415 19.72 5.28 9.46
N ILE A 416 20.03 5.99 10.55
CA ILE A 416 19.28 6.00 11.81
C ILE A 416 18.95 7.44 12.19
N ILE A 417 17.81 7.64 12.83
CA ILE A 417 17.45 8.91 13.46
C ILE A 417 17.90 8.89 14.92
N LEU A 418 18.61 9.92 15.35
CA LEU A 418 18.89 10.15 16.77
C LEU A 418 18.06 11.34 17.23
N ARG A 419 17.31 11.21 18.33
CA ARG A 419 16.47 12.30 18.83
C ARG A 419 16.38 12.38 20.35
N GLU A 420 16.31 13.61 20.83
CA GLU A 420 16.11 13.95 22.24
C GLU A 420 14.70 14.48 22.45
N LEU A 421 14.01 13.97 23.47
CA LEU A 421 12.66 14.38 23.84
C LEU A 421 12.61 15.04 25.21
N GLU A 422 11.76 16.04 25.33
CA GLU A 422 11.34 16.64 26.60
C GLU A 422 9.90 16.21 26.93
N TYR A 423 9.66 15.80 28.18
CA TYR A 423 8.32 15.47 28.65
C TYR A 423 7.58 16.71 29.19
N ARG A 424 6.55 17.16 28.47
CA ARG A 424 5.70 18.32 28.78
C ARG A 424 4.27 17.86 29.16
N PRO A 425 4.03 17.33 30.38
CA PRO A 425 2.75 16.72 30.76
C PRO A 425 1.54 17.68 30.73
N LYS A 426 1.78 18.99 30.84
CA LYS A 426 0.75 20.03 30.84
C LYS A 426 0.35 20.51 29.45
N GLN A 427 1.12 20.16 28.41
CA GLN A 427 0.88 20.64 27.04
C GLN A 427 -0.43 20.08 26.47
N SER A 428 -0.79 18.84 26.81
CA SER A 428 -2.03 18.23 26.34
C SER A 428 -2.57 17.15 27.25
N LYS A 429 -3.90 17.00 27.26
CA LYS A 429 -4.56 15.83 27.84
C LYS A 429 -4.27 14.56 27.04
N ASP A 430 -3.95 14.69 25.75
CA ASP A 430 -3.55 13.57 24.90
C ASP A 430 -2.05 13.26 25.08
N PHE A 431 -1.71 12.02 25.43
CA PHE A 431 -0.32 11.62 25.69
C PHE A 431 0.58 11.80 24.46
N ARG A 432 0.01 11.76 23.25
CA ARG A 432 0.74 11.91 21.99
C ARG A 432 1.43 13.26 21.86
N PHE A 433 0.92 14.28 22.54
CA PHE A 433 1.43 15.66 22.50
C PHE A 433 2.06 16.09 23.83
N ARG A 434 2.45 15.13 24.69
CA ARG A 434 3.21 15.39 25.93
C ARG A 434 4.71 15.21 25.75
N PHE A 435 5.17 14.84 24.56
CA PHE A 435 6.58 14.69 24.24
C PHE A 435 6.94 15.66 23.13
N HIS A 436 7.91 16.50 23.43
CA HIS A 436 8.40 17.54 22.54
C HIS A 436 9.78 17.13 22.01
N VAL A 437 10.01 17.24 20.71
CA VAL A 437 11.30 16.91 20.09
C VAL A 437 12.22 18.12 20.24
N VAL A 438 13.20 18.02 21.13
CA VAL A 438 14.17 19.11 21.39
C VAL A 438 15.29 19.08 20.37
N ARG A 439 15.82 17.88 20.09
CA ARG A 439 16.88 17.67 19.09
C ARG A 439 16.55 16.50 18.20
N ILE A 440 16.89 16.60 16.93
CA ILE A 440 16.79 15.49 15.99
C ILE A 440 17.88 15.58 14.92
N GLY A 441 18.44 14.43 14.56
CA GLY A 441 19.36 14.32 13.43
C GLY A 441 19.37 12.96 12.77
N VAL A 442 19.90 12.91 11.55
CA VAL A 442 19.95 11.71 10.73
C VAL A 442 21.40 11.34 10.46
N PHE A 443 21.75 10.08 10.72
CA PHE A 443 23.15 9.64 10.65
C PHE A 443 23.26 8.32 9.90
N LYS A 444 24.38 8.09 9.22
CA LYS A 444 24.67 6.76 8.68
C LYS A 444 24.95 5.82 9.85
N VAL A 445 24.32 4.65 9.84
CA VAL A 445 24.43 3.66 10.92
C VAL A 445 25.88 3.34 11.26
N GLN A 446 26.66 3.00 10.23
CA GLN A 446 28.08 2.65 10.35
C GLN A 446 28.95 3.73 11.01
N ASP A 447 28.56 5.01 10.91
CA ASP A 447 29.35 6.13 11.41
C ASP A 447 29.05 6.41 12.89
N VAL A 448 27.93 5.92 13.43
CA VAL A 448 27.45 6.25 14.79
C VAL A 448 27.24 5.05 15.72
N LEU A 449 27.73 3.86 15.35
CA LEU A 449 27.61 2.65 16.18
C LEU A 449 28.13 2.85 17.61
N LYS A 450 29.30 3.51 17.76
CA LYS A 450 29.87 3.81 19.09
C LYS A 450 29.03 4.79 19.90
N ASP A 451 28.40 5.77 19.25
CA ASP A 451 27.49 6.70 19.92
C ASP A 451 26.22 5.98 20.39
N ILE A 452 25.68 5.07 19.57
CA ILE A 452 24.53 4.22 19.93
C ILE A 452 24.87 3.36 21.17
N GLU A 453 26.00 2.65 21.12
CA GLU A 453 26.46 1.82 22.24
C GLU A 453 26.65 2.65 23.51
N GLY A 454 27.25 3.84 23.41
CA GLY A 454 27.44 4.74 24.54
C GLY A 454 26.12 5.28 25.13
N LEU A 455 25.15 5.63 24.28
CA LEU A 455 23.83 6.11 24.71
C LEU A 455 22.97 5.00 25.32
N MET A 456 23.14 3.77 24.85
CA MET A 456 22.42 2.59 25.34
C MET A 456 23.14 1.84 26.47
N GLN A 457 24.40 2.21 26.78
CA GLN A 457 25.27 1.52 27.74
C GLN A 457 25.52 0.05 27.36
N LEU A 458 25.76 -0.21 26.08
CA LEU A 458 26.02 -1.54 25.53
C LEU A 458 27.52 -1.87 25.53
N ASN A 459 27.83 -3.16 25.43
CA ASN A 459 29.19 -3.60 25.15
C ASN A 459 29.58 -3.33 23.68
N PRO A 460 30.88 -3.16 23.38
CA PRO A 460 31.33 -2.99 22.01
C PRO A 460 30.89 -4.15 21.09
N GLY A 461 30.24 -3.84 19.97
CA GLY A 461 29.72 -4.78 18.99
C GLY A 461 28.24 -5.15 19.17
N GLU A 462 27.66 -4.93 20.36
CA GLU A 462 26.25 -5.25 20.60
C GLU A 462 25.31 -4.35 19.78
N GLY A 463 25.67 -3.09 19.57
CA GLY A 463 24.83 -2.14 18.82
C GLY A 463 24.55 -2.61 17.38
N GLU A 464 25.55 -3.23 16.73
CA GLU A 464 25.41 -3.81 15.40
C GLU A 464 24.47 -5.03 15.39
N GLU A 465 24.59 -5.89 16.41
CA GLU A 465 23.72 -7.06 16.58
C GLU A 465 22.25 -6.65 16.78
N TYR A 466 21.97 -5.65 17.64
CA TYR A 466 20.62 -5.12 17.82
C TYR A 466 20.00 -4.65 16.49
N LEU A 467 20.76 -3.88 15.70
CA LEU A 467 20.26 -3.34 14.43
C LEU A 467 20.02 -4.45 13.39
N ARG A 468 20.92 -5.42 13.30
CA ARG A 468 20.77 -6.59 12.43
C ARG A 468 19.50 -7.36 12.78
N ASP A 469 19.30 -7.68 14.05
CA ASP A 469 18.12 -8.42 14.52
C ASP A 469 16.82 -7.64 14.26
N MET A 470 16.84 -6.31 14.39
CA MET A 470 15.70 -5.45 14.06
C MET A 470 15.37 -5.48 12.56
N PHE A 471 16.37 -5.43 11.67
CA PHE A 471 16.14 -5.55 10.23
C PHE A 471 15.62 -6.94 9.86
N GLU A 472 16.20 -8.01 10.42
CA GLU A 472 15.71 -9.37 10.23
C GLU A 472 14.25 -9.52 10.72
N ALA A 473 13.90 -8.89 11.83
CA ALA A 473 12.53 -8.94 12.35
C ALA A 473 11.52 -8.24 11.41
N ILE A 474 11.93 -7.15 10.74
CA ILE A 474 11.12 -6.44 9.75
C ILE A 474 10.98 -7.29 8.49
N ASP A 475 12.09 -7.85 7.98
CA ASP A 475 12.12 -8.66 6.76
C ASP A 475 11.32 -9.97 6.93
N ASN A 476 11.35 -10.56 8.12
CA ASN A 476 10.63 -11.79 8.45
C ASN A 476 9.18 -11.57 8.92
N SER A 477 8.70 -10.32 9.01
CA SER A 477 7.30 -10.06 9.32
C SER A 477 6.42 -10.55 8.15
N SER A 478 5.57 -11.54 8.41
CA SER A 478 4.93 -12.29 7.33
C SER A 478 3.84 -11.45 6.62
N HIS A 479 3.95 -11.39 5.29
CA HIS A 479 2.97 -10.86 4.31
C HIS A 479 3.16 -9.43 3.80
N GLN A 480 4.06 -8.60 4.35
CA GLN A 480 4.33 -7.27 3.79
C GLN A 480 5.69 -7.24 3.09
N ARG A 481 5.70 -7.64 1.82
CA ARG A 481 6.85 -7.35 0.93
C ARG A 481 6.97 -5.83 0.80
N GLU A 482 8.17 -5.32 0.52
CA GLU A 482 8.40 -3.89 0.25
C GLU A 482 8.24 -2.94 1.46
N MET A 483 8.57 -3.41 2.66
CA MET A 483 8.66 -2.54 3.85
C MET A 483 10.01 -1.80 3.89
N VAL A 484 9.93 -0.49 4.09
CA VAL A 484 11.10 0.37 4.35
C VAL A 484 11.25 0.53 5.87
N PRO A 485 12.33 0.03 6.48
CA PRO A 485 12.56 0.22 7.91
C PRO A 485 12.72 1.70 8.27
N ILE A 486 12.33 2.04 9.48
CA ILE A 486 12.58 3.33 10.12
C ILE A 486 13.11 2.99 11.51
N ILE A 487 14.37 3.34 11.73
CA ILE A 487 15.07 3.08 12.98
C ILE A 487 15.37 4.42 13.66
N ASP A 488 15.06 4.51 14.95
CA ASP A 488 15.33 5.68 15.77
C ASP A 488 15.91 5.30 17.13
N LEU A 489 16.89 6.06 17.61
CA LEU A 489 17.33 6.03 19.00
C LEU A 489 16.82 7.29 19.69
N THR A 490 16.03 7.10 20.74
CA THR A 490 15.39 8.18 21.47
C THR A 490 15.82 8.20 22.93
N TRP A 491 16.17 9.38 23.44
CA TRP A 491 16.48 9.63 24.85
C TRP A 491 15.83 10.91 25.34
N GLY A 492 15.98 11.20 26.63
CA GLY A 492 15.53 12.43 27.26
C GLY A 492 15.70 12.36 28.77
N ASP A 493 15.68 13.51 29.44
CA ASP A 493 15.79 13.56 30.89
C ASP A 493 14.74 12.66 31.55
N GLY A 494 15.16 11.77 32.46
CA GLY A 494 14.30 10.80 33.14
C GLY A 494 13.52 9.84 32.23
N LEU A 495 13.89 9.69 30.96
CA LEU A 495 13.34 8.69 30.03
C LEU A 495 14.28 7.51 29.92
N GLN A 496 13.72 6.30 29.81
CA GLN A 496 14.51 5.14 29.40
C GLN A 496 14.90 5.32 27.92
N THR A 497 16.20 5.32 27.62
CA THR A 497 16.72 5.29 26.25
C THR A 497 16.08 4.12 25.48
N TRP A 498 15.64 4.38 24.25
CA TRP A 498 14.86 3.43 23.46
C TRP A 498 15.36 3.38 22.02
N LEU A 499 15.76 2.19 21.58
CA LEU A 499 16.03 1.89 20.18
C LEU A 499 14.75 1.35 19.53
N GLY A 500 14.09 2.19 18.76
CA GLY A 500 12.82 1.90 18.09
C GLY A 500 13.03 1.33 16.68
N SER A 501 12.18 0.35 16.33
CA SER A 501 11.96 -0.04 14.94
C SER A 501 10.49 0.10 14.58
N THR A 502 10.25 0.78 13.47
CA THR A 502 8.99 0.71 12.73
C THR A 502 9.29 0.48 11.26
N ALA A 503 8.24 0.36 10.46
CA ALA A 503 8.41 0.24 9.02
C ALA A 503 7.22 0.89 8.30
N ILE A 504 7.51 1.43 7.11
CA ILE A 504 6.52 2.04 6.24
C ILE A 504 6.49 1.28 4.91
N HIS A 505 5.28 0.96 4.44
CA HIS A 505 5.11 0.30 3.15
C HIS A 505 5.58 1.22 2.02
N GLN A 506 6.33 0.68 1.04
CA GLN A 506 6.90 1.49 -0.03
C GLN A 506 5.84 2.22 -0.87
N ASP A 507 4.66 1.63 -1.07
CA ASP A 507 3.53 2.32 -1.73
C ASP A 507 3.10 3.57 -0.97
N LYS A 508 3.10 3.51 0.36
CA LYS A 508 2.79 4.68 1.20
C LYS A 508 3.88 5.74 1.11
N VAL A 509 5.15 5.33 1.02
CA VAL A 509 6.27 6.26 0.81
C VAL A 509 6.14 6.99 -0.54
N ARG A 510 5.80 6.25 -1.61
CA ARG A 510 5.60 6.80 -2.96
C ARG A 510 4.39 7.73 -3.05
N ALA A 511 3.29 7.39 -2.37
CA ALA A 511 2.06 8.19 -2.36
C ALA A 511 2.12 9.41 -1.43
N MET A 512 3.10 9.47 -0.53
CA MET A 512 3.29 10.56 0.43
C MET A 512 4.36 11.52 -0.11
N PRO A 513 4.01 12.75 -0.54
CA PRO A 513 5.00 13.73 -0.97
C PRO A 513 6.02 14.01 0.14
N TYR A 514 7.29 14.19 -0.25
CA TYR A 514 8.32 14.59 0.69
C TYR A 514 8.04 16.00 1.21
N ASN A 515 7.97 16.16 2.53
CA ASN A 515 7.89 17.47 3.17
C ASN A 515 9.30 18.01 3.45
N PRO A 516 9.81 19.02 2.71
CA PRO A 516 11.13 19.60 2.98
C PRO A 516 11.18 20.41 4.28
N LYS A 517 10.02 20.79 4.82
CA LYS A 517 9.87 21.55 6.07
C LYS A 517 9.41 20.65 7.23
N TRP A 518 9.73 19.35 7.17
CA TRP A 518 9.28 18.40 8.17
C TRP A 518 9.76 18.77 9.60
N ARG A 519 10.92 19.43 9.74
CA ARG A 519 11.44 19.94 11.03
C ARG A 519 10.56 21.04 11.63
N GLU A 520 9.94 21.90 10.80
CA GLU A 520 8.99 22.93 11.25
C GLU A 520 7.65 22.30 11.70
N ALA A 521 7.33 21.10 11.22
CA ALA A 521 6.03 20.45 11.43
C ALA A 521 6.03 19.33 12.48
N ILE A 522 7.21 18.89 12.95
CA ILE A 522 7.31 17.72 13.84
C ILE A 522 6.74 17.98 15.23
N ASN A 523 6.90 19.20 15.75
CA ASN A 523 6.32 19.63 17.00
C ASN A 523 4.99 20.36 16.76
N VAL A 524 3.98 20.05 17.57
CA VAL A 524 2.62 20.61 17.40
C VAL A 524 2.52 22.09 17.73
N ASP A 525 3.46 22.62 18.51
CA ASP A 525 3.57 24.05 18.85
C ASP A 525 4.37 24.83 17.80
N GLY A 526 4.96 24.17 16.81
CA GLY A 526 5.75 24.77 15.74
C GLY A 526 7.18 25.13 16.14
N GLU A 527 7.65 24.83 17.36
CA GLU A 527 9.06 25.05 17.71
C GLU A 527 9.94 24.06 16.92
N VAL A 528 10.96 24.59 16.26
CA VAL A 528 11.87 23.81 15.41
C VAL A 528 12.92 23.12 16.30
N PRO A 529 13.09 21.79 16.23
CA PRO A 529 14.13 21.11 17.00
C PRO A 529 15.53 21.50 16.54
N GLU A 530 16.47 21.53 17.48
CA GLU A 530 17.90 21.67 17.20
C GLU A 530 18.48 20.42 16.52
N TYR A 531 19.70 20.53 16.00
CA TYR A 531 20.47 19.39 15.52
C TYR A 531 21.08 18.61 16.69
N VAL A 532 21.14 17.29 16.56
CA VAL A 532 21.89 16.45 17.52
C VAL A 532 23.38 16.67 17.34
N LEU A 533 24.08 16.94 18.45
CA LEU A 533 25.53 17.04 18.50
C LEU A 533 26.10 15.77 19.16
N LEU A 534 26.81 14.97 18.38
CA LEU A 534 27.40 13.71 18.86
C LEU A 534 28.80 13.93 19.44
N LYS A 535 29.14 13.12 20.45
CA LYS A 535 30.49 13.14 21.05
C LYS A 535 31.57 12.74 20.05
N SER A 536 31.23 11.86 19.11
CA SER A 536 32.09 11.47 17.98
C SER A 536 32.39 12.62 17.00
N GLY A 537 31.61 13.71 17.03
CA GLY A 537 31.72 14.82 16.07
C GLY A 537 31.18 14.49 14.68
N VAL A 538 30.56 13.32 14.48
CA VAL A 538 29.90 12.95 13.22
C VAL A 538 28.80 13.96 12.93
N LYS A 539 28.82 14.51 11.72
CA LYS A 539 27.83 15.50 11.28
C LYS A 539 26.54 14.82 10.83
N ASP A 540 25.43 15.50 11.07
CA ASP A 540 24.12 15.12 10.53
C ASP A 540 24.21 15.01 9.00
N ALA A 541 23.69 13.91 8.45
CA ALA A 541 23.65 13.63 7.02
C ALA A 541 22.83 14.68 6.23
N GLU A 542 21.94 15.43 6.88
CA GLU A 542 21.25 16.58 6.27
C GLU A 542 22.13 17.82 6.10
N LEU A 543 23.31 17.85 6.74
CA LEU A 543 24.28 18.96 6.68
C LEU A 543 25.51 18.66 5.80
N VAL A 544 25.58 17.45 5.24
CA VAL A 544 26.68 17.01 4.36
C VAL A 544 26.14 17.03 2.92
N PHE A 545 26.42 18.14 2.21
CA PHE A 545 26.03 18.34 0.82
C PHE A 545 26.91 17.58 -0.18
#